data_AF-A0A0Q9A2I2-F1
#
_entry.id   AF-A0A0Q9A2I2-F1
#
_cell.length_a   1.000
_cell.length_b   1.000
_cell.length_c   1.000
_cell.angle_alpha   90.00
_cell.angle_beta   90.00
_cell.angle_gamma   90.00
#
_symmetry.space_group_name_H-M   'P 1'
#
loop_
_entity.id
_entity.type
_entity.pdbx_description
1 polymer ?
#
loop_
_entity_poly.entity_id
_entity_poly.type
_entity_poly.pdbx_seq_one_letter_code
_entity_poly.pdbx_strand_id
1 'polypeptide(L)'
;MKTPIYQIFGSENSLDVDLVFFIEKMPETILEKLSLSKELTDFIKINFPEKVVNANLAVCKNGHLTEVYKGTTDELNNSLFYTYDFHQQQFKNQIDILLKRDVDLKFLRSSRMILSFLSKTEYRVEIKNALKSNLNEKMQILENIDLNKISSFGKNTNYQDVLKSIAFQLGQSISLDEGKELYTKNQIAESFPELKKYLFREEKSDCENLEKWLMKFVEILQTRMPKMQRFSEYKYEEINKF
;
A
#
# COMPACT_ATOMS: atom_id res chain seq x y z
N MET A 1 -6.35 21.24 22.66
CA MET A 1 -6.60 19.89 22.13
C MET A 1 -6.03 18.86 23.09
N LYS A 2 -6.68 17.71 23.28
CA LYS A 2 -6.03 16.55 23.93
C LYS A 2 -4.89 16.08 23.03
N THR A 3 -3.80 15.57 23.62
CA THR A 3 -2.69 14.99 22.85
C THR A 3 -3.23 13.86 21.96
N PRO A 4 -2.99 13.89 20.65
CA PRO A 4 -3.49 12.85 19.76
C PRO A 4 -2.74 11.54 20.03
N ILE A 5 -3.48 10.43 20.08
CA ILE A 5 -2.90 9.09 20.17
C ILE A 5 -2.51 8.65 18.76
N TYR A 6 -1.29 8.16 18.59
CA TYR A 6 -0.80 7.64 17.32
C TYR A 6 0.11 6.44 17.49
N GLN A 7 0.33 5.71 16.40
CA GLN A 7 1.25 4.57 16.35
C GLN A 7 2.09 4.65 15.07
N ILE A 8 3.40 4.47 15.21
CA ILE A 8 4.36 4.40 14.10
C ILE A 8 4.35 2.97 13.57
N PHE A 9 4.47 2.79 12.26
CA PHE A 9 4.40 1.46 11.65
C PHE A 9 5.30 1.36 10.40
N GLY A 10 5.40 0.16 9.84
CA GLY A 10 6.16 -0.09 8.62
C GLY A 10 7.61 -0.47 8.89
N SER A 11 8.48 -0.26 7.91
CA SER A 11 9.87 -0.76 7.96
C SER A 11 10.74 0.07 8.92
N GLU A 12 11.55 -0.60 9.74
CA GLU A 12 12.57 0.01 10.62
C GLU A 12 13.56 0.94 9.89
N ASN A 13 13.82 0.66 8.61
CA ASN A 13 14.72 1.40 7.73
C ASN A 13 13.98 2.30 6.73
N SER A 14 12.80 2.85 7.10
CA SER A 14 12.11 3.82 6.25
C SER A 14 12.74 5.21 6.32
N LEU A 15 12.70 5.90 5.18
CA LEU A 15 13.22 7.28 5.03
C LEU A 15 12.25 8.28 5.67
N ASP A 16 10.95 8.02 5.52
CA ASP A 16 9.82 8.70 6.14
C ASP A 16 9.38 8.00 7.44
N VAL A 17 8.55 8.69 8.22
CA VAL A 17 7.83 8.11 9.36
C VAL A 17 6.38 7.89 8.95
N ASP A 18 6.02 6.63 8.74
CA ASP A 18 4.63 6.23 8.57
C ASP A 18 3.95 6.11 9.94
N LEU A 19 2.88 6.86 10.16
CA LEU A 19 2.10 6.78 11.39
C LEU A 19 0.59 6.89 11.16
N VAL A 20 -0.17 6.35 12.10
CA VAL A 20 -1.63 6.41 12.11
C VAL A 20 -2.08 7.16 13.36
N PHE A 21 -2.88 8.21 13.18
CA PHE A 21 -3.61 8.83 14.28
C PHE A 21 -4.92 8.09 14.55
N PHE A 22 -5.17 7.80 15.81
CA PHE A 22 -6.43 7.22 16.26
C PHE A 22 -7.41 8.33 16.63
N ILE A 23 -8.52 8.38 15.91
CA ILE A 23 -9.57 9.39 16.06
C ILE A 23 -10.89 8.72 16.46
N GLU A 24 -11.75 9.45 17.17
CA GLU A 24 -13.02 8.92 17.68
C GLU A 24 -14.02 8.63 16.55
N LYS A 25 -14.04 9.49 15.53
CA LYS A 25 -14.93 9.38 14.36
C LYS A 25 -14.19 9.82 13.11
N MET A 26 -14.34 9.06 12.04
CA MET A 26 -13.82 9.43 10.73
C MET A 26 -14.61 10.62 10.15
N PRO A 27 -13.95 11.68 9.66
CA PRO A 27 -14.63 12.75 8.94
C PRO A 27 -15.35 12.23 7.69
N GLU A 28 -16.34 12.94 7.20
CA GLU A 28 -17.17 12.45 6.10
C GLU A 28 -16.45 12.61 4.75
N THR A 29 -15.83 13.77 4.53
CA THR A 29 -15.22 14.11 3.24
C THR A 29 -13.71 13.81 3.19
N ILE A 30 -13.19 13.62 1.98
CA ILE A 30 -11.75 13.45 1.75
C ILE A 30 -10.96 14.71 2.15
N LEU A 31 -11.54 15.90 1.93
CA LEU A 31 -10.90 17.17 2.26
C LEU A 31 -10.75 17.35 3.77
N GLU A 32 -11.77 17.01 4.55
CA GLU A 32 -11.71 17.06 6.02
C GLU A 32 -10.70 16.06 6.57
N LYS A 33 -10.66 14.84 6.04
CA LYS A 33 -9.64 13.84 6.41
C LYS A 33 -8.23 14.35 6.15
N LEU A 34 -8.02 14.97 4.99
CA LEU A 34 -6.74 15.56 4.63
C LEU A 34 -6.37 16.72 5.57
N SER A 35 -7.32 17.60 5.86
CA SER A 35 -7.12 18.75 6.74
C SER A 35 -6.75 18.31 8.15
N LEU A 36 -7.52 17.38 8.72
CA LEU A 36 -7.29 16.83 10.05
C LEU A 36 -5.94 16.09 10.13
N SER A 37 -5.62 15.28 9.12
CA SER A 37 -4.33 14.58 9.06
C SER A 37 -3.14 15.54 9.07
N LYS A 38 -3.25 16.69 8.38
CA LYS A 38 -2.21 17.73 8.39
C LYS A 38 -2.13 18.44 9.73
N GLU A 39 -3.25 18.87 10.28
CA GLU A 39 -3.33 19.54 11.58
C GLU A 39 -2.68 18.70 12.69
N LEU A 40 -3.02 17.41 12.75
CA LEU A 40 -2.43 16.47 13.73
C LEU A 40 -0.93 16.25 13.48
N THR A 41 -0.51 16.19 12.22
CA THR A 41 0.91 16.07 11.86
C THR A 41 1.70 17.30 12.32
N ASP A 42 1.18 18.50 12.09
CA ASP A 42 1.80 19.75 12.51
C ASP A 42 1.94 19.82 14.04
N PHE A 43 0.95 19.30 14.78
CA PHE A 43 0.98 19.22 16.24
C PHE A 43 2.15 18.37 16.78
N ILE A 44 2.51 17.28 16.11
CA ILE A 44 3.57 16.36 16.56
C ILE A 44 4.90 16.54 15.82
N LYS A 45 4.97 17.49 14.87
CA LYS A 45 6.12 17.66 13.98
C LYS A 45 7.43 17.87 14.72
N ILE A 46 7.40 18.51 15.88
CA ILE A 46 8.57 18.73 16.73
C ILE A 46 9.22 17.43 17.23
N ASN A 47 8.45 16.33 17.28
CA ASN A 47 8.96 15.01 17.66
C ASN A 47 9.72 14.33 16.51
N PHE A 48 9.60 14.85 15.27
CA PHE A 48 10.21 14.28 14.07
C PHE A 48 10.91 15.37 13.23
N PRO A 49 11.90 16.09 13.79
CA PRO A 49 12.48 17.26 13.13
C PRO A 49 13.22 16.95 11.83
N GLU A 50 13.74 15.73 11.68
CA GLU A 50 14.58 15.31 10.56
C GLU A 50 13.87 14.41 9.54
N LYS A 51 12.62 14.02 9.79
CA LYS A 51 11.88 13.08 8.93
C LYS A 51 10.57 13.66 8.45
N VAL A 52 10.21 13.32 7.21
CA VAL A 52 8.88 13.58 6.68
C VAL A 52 7.90 12.62 7.33
N VAL A 53 6.82 13.15 7.89
CA VAL A 53 5.74 12.34 8.48
C VAL A 53 4.68 12.05 7.42
N ASN A 54 4.46 10.77 7.13
CA ASN A 54 3.36 10.29 6.30
C ASN A 54 2.22 9.81 7.20
N ALA A 55 1.30 10.72 7.50
CA ALA A 55 0.19 10.43 8.38
C ALA A 55 -1.01 9.79 7.65
N ASN A 56 -1.66 8.90 8.39
CA ASN A 56 -2.97 8.35 8.10
C ASN A 56 -3.91 8.54 9.31
N LEU A 57 -5.20 8.32 9.09
CA LEU A 57 -6.23 8.38 10.13
C LEU A 57 -6.93 7.03 10.23
N ALA A 58 -7.23 6.59 11.45
CA ALA A 58 -8.05 5.41 11.67
C ALA A 58 -8.95 5.55 12.89
N VAL A 59 -10.08 4.83 12.87
CA VAL A 59 -10.93 4.62 14.03
C VAL A 59 -10.64 3.21 14.56
N CYS A 60 -10.24 3.11 15.83
CA CYS A 60 -10.03 1.84 16.51
C CYS A 60 -11.15 1.62 17.53
N LYS A 61 -11.74 0.42 17.53
CA LYS A 61 -12.75 -0.01 18.50
C LYS A 61 -12.47 -1.44 18.88
N ASN A 62 -12.56 -1.75 20.17
CA ASN A 62 -12.37 -3.10 20.68
C ASN A 62 -11.09 -3.74 20.11
N GLY A 63 -9.98 -3.00 20.11
CA GLY A 63 -8.66 -3.52 19.77
C GLY A 63 -8.39 -3.82 18.29
N HIS A 64 -9.26 -3.39 17.38
CA HIS A 64 -9.02 -3.45 15.93
C HIS A 64 -9.54 -2.20 15.22
N LEU A 65 -9.07 -1.97 13.99
CA LEU A 65 -9.54 -0.87 13.16
C LEU A 65 -10.94 -1.15 12.59
N THR A 66 -11.80 -0.13 12.62
CA THR A 66 -13.14 -0.18 12.02
C THR A 66 -13.32 0.79 10.85
N GLU A 67 -12.43 1.79 10.71
CA GLU A 67 -12.42 2.70 9.56
C GLU A 67 -10.99 3.22 9.33
N VAL A 68 -10.60 3.39 8.06
CA VAL A 68 -9.31 3.97 7.67
C VAL A 68 -9.45 5.04 6.60
N TYR A 69 -8.60 6.07 6.63
CA TYR A 69 -8.58 7.08 5.58
C TYR A 69 -7.86 6.58 4.31
N LYS A 70 -6.66 6.02 4.44
CA LYS A 70 -5.87 5.43 3.35
C LYS A 70 -5.59 3.95 3.63
N GLY A 71 -5.41 3.16 2.57
CA GLY A 71 -5.21 1.70 2.69
C GLY A 71 -6.52 0.94 2.87
N THR A 72 -6.42 -0.36 3.16
CA THR A 72 -7.56 -1.19 3.60
C THR A 72 -7.45 -1.43 5.10
N THR A 73 -8.59 -1.63 5.74
CA THR A 73 -8.69 -1.74 7.19
C THR A 73 -7.94 -2.94 7.73
N ASP A 74 -8.09 -4.09 7.07
CA ASP A 74 -7.35 -5.32 7.40
C ASP A 74 -5.83 -5.17 7.21
N GLU A 75 -5.38 -4.52 6.12
CA GLU A 75 -3.95 -4.34 5.85
C GLU A 75 -3.32 -3.43 6.90
N LEU A 76 -3.95 -2.28 7.17
CA LEU A 76 -3.41 -1.31 8.10
C LEU A 76 -3.46 -1.84 9.54
N ASN A 77 -4.55 -2.52 9.92
CA ASN A 77 -4.69 -3.14 11.24
C ASN A 77 -3.55 -4.13 11.51
N ASN A 78 -3.35 -5.08 10.60
CA ASN A 78 -2.34 -6.11 10.78
C ASN A 78 -0.93 -5.51 10.63
N SER A 79 -0.72 -4.53 9.75
CA SER A 79 0.55 -3.82 9.66
C SER A 79 0.90 -3.11 10.97
N LEU A 80 -0.07 -2.43 11.60
CA LEU A 80 0.12 -1.80 12.90
C LEU A 80 0.50 -2.81 13.97
N PHE A 81 -0.17 -3.96 14.00
CA PHE A 81 0.12 -5.04 14.94
C PHE A 81 1.54 -5.60 14.75
N TYR A 82 1.88 -6.06 13.54
CA TYR A 82 3.14 -6.78 13.29
C TYR A 82 4.38 -5.89 13.28
N THR A 83 4.22 -4.58 13.07
CA THR A 83 5.36 -3.65 12.98
C THR A 83 5.48 -2.71 14.17
N TYR A 84 4.64 -2.90 15.20
CA TYR A 84 4.63 -2.04 16.39
C TYR A 84 6.01 -1.96 17.06
N ASP A 85 6.64 -3.12 17.27
CA ASP A 85 7.92 -3.24 17.98
C ASP A 85 9.15 -2.84 17.13
N PHE A 86 8.96 -2.51 15.85
CA PHE A 86 10.04 -2.02 14.98
C PHE A 86 10.40 -0.55 15.25
N HIS A 87 9.58 0.14 16.03
CA HIS A 87 9.72 1.58 16.29
C HIS A 87 9.63 1.86 17.79
N GLN A 88 10.26 2.94 18.23
CA GLN A 88 10.02 3.46 19.57
C GLN A 88 8.66 4.17 19.61
N GLN A 89 7.74 3.61 20.39
CA GLN A 89 6.35 4.08 20.46
C GLN A 89 6.16 5.01 21.66
N GLN A 90 5.40 6.09 21.46
CA GLN A 90 5.00 6.97 22.55
C GLN A 90 3.80 6.43 23.33
N PHE A 91 2.93 5.66 22.66
CA PHE A 91 1.69 5.15 23.21
C PHE A 91 1.69 3.63 23.12
N LYS A 92 0.95 2.99 24.04
CA LYS A 92 0.71 1.54 23.98
C LYS A 92 0.09 1.12 22.65
N ASN A 93 0.34 -0.11 22.21
CA ASN A 93 -0.28 -0.68 21.03
C ASN A 93 -1.82 -0.61 21.16
N GLN A 94 -2.47 -0.06 20.14
CA GLN A 94 -3.93 0.03 20.10
C GLN A 94 -4.58 -1.18 19.42
N ILE A 95 -3.79 -2.01 18.74
CA ILE A 95 -4.26 -3.18 18.01
C ILE A 95 -3.87 -4.44 18.78
N ASP A 96 -4.87 -5.19 19.24
CA ASP A 96 -4.69 -6.49 19.91
C ASP A 96 -5.40 -7.63 19.15
N ILE A 97 -6.24 -7.31 18.17
CA ILE A 97 -6.96 -8.26 17.33
C ILE A 97 -6.51 -8.10 15.87
N LEU A 98 -6.05 -9.21 15.28
CA LEU A 98 -5.77 -9.31 13.85
C LEU A 98 -7.06 -9.46 13.05
N LEU A 99 -7.10 -8.85 11.88
CA LEU A 99 -8.18 -8.98 10.93
C LEU A 99 -7.83 -10.01 9.86
N LYS A 100 -8.85 -10.73 9.38
CA LYS A 100 -8.67 -11.65 8.25
C LYS A 100 -8.33 -10.84 7.01
N ARG A 101 -7.26 -11.22 6.30
CA ARG A 101 -6.85 -10.51 5.10
C ARG A 101 -7.79 -10.78 3.93
N ASP A 102 -8.16 -9.71 3.24
CA ASP A 102 -8.94 -9.73 2.01
C ASP A 102 -8.00 -9.76 0.80
N VAL A 103 -7.71 -10.97 0.35
CA VAL A 103 -6.80 -11.21 -0.78
C VAL A 103 -7.37 -10.62 -2.07
N ASP A 104 -8.69 -10.71 -2.30
CA ASP A 104 -9.32 -10.18 -3.51
C ASP A 104 -9.22 -8.66 -3.56
N LEU A 105 -9.51 -7.99 -2.45
CA LEU A 105 -9.36 -6.55 -2.32
C LEU A 105 -7.90 -6.12 -2.50
N LYS A 106 -6.94 -6.91 -2.01
CA LYS A 106 -5.51 -6.64 -2.23
C LYS A 106 -5.18 -6.62 -3.72
N PHE A 107 -5.56 -7.65 -4.48
CA PHE A 107 -5.29 -7.69 -5.92
C PHE A 107 -5.97 -6.55 -6.68
N LEU A 108 -7.24 -6.23 -6.37
CA LEU A 108 -7.96 -5.09 -6.96
C LEU A 108 -7.17 -3.79 -6.80
N ARG A 109 -6.72 -3.51 -5.57
CA ARG A 109 -5.99 -2.28 -5.23
C ARG A 109 -4.57 -2.26 -5.77
N SER A 110 -3.87 -3.38 -5.74
CA SER A 110 -2.51 -3.48 -6.26
C SER A 110 -2.48 -3.32 -7.78
N SER A 111 -3.43 -3.92 -8.51
CA SER A 111 -3.60 -3.66 -9.96
C SER A 111 -3.83 -2.18 -10.25
N ARG A 112 -4.74 -1.52 -9.53
CA ARG A 112 -4.97 -0.07 -9.68
C ARG A 112 -3.69 0.72 -9.37
N MET A 113 -2.99 0.38 -8.29
CA MET A 113 -1.82 1.11 -7.82
C MET A 113 -0.66 1.00 -8.82
N ILE A 114 -0.35 -0.21 -9.30
CA ILE A 114 0.67 -0.45 -10.32
C ILE A 114 0.37 0.38 -11.58
N LEU A 115 -0.86 0.27 -12.11
CA LEU A 115 -1.28 1.07 -13.27
C LEU A 115 -1.17 2.58 -13.00
N SER A 116 -1.46 3.04 -11.78
CA SER A 116 -1.36 4.47 -11.45
C SER A 116 0.06 5.02 -11.58
N PHE A 117 1.07 4.25 -11.17
CA PHE A 117 2.48 4.60 -11.33
C PHE A 117 2.91 4.65 -12.80
N LEU A 118 2.30 3.80 -13.62
CA LEU A 118 2.56 3.71 -15.05
C LEU A 118 1.74 4.71 -15.88
N SER A 119 0.84 5.50 -15.26
CA SER A 119 -0.12 6.36 -15.99
C SER A 119 0.47 7.61 -16.67
N LYS A 120 1.79 7.77 -16.64
CA LYS A 120 2.55 8.84 -17.30
C LYS A 120 3.61 8.29 -18.27
N THR A 121 3.46 7.03 -18.67
CA THR A 121 4.36 6.31 -19.59
C THR A 121 3.78 6.32 -21.01
N GLU A 122 4.41 5.58 -21.91
CA GLU A 122 3.99 5.29 -23.27
C GLU A 122 2.57 4.67 -23.32
N TYR A 123 2.18 3.94 -22.28
CA TYR A 123 0.87 3.29 -22.13
C TYR A 123 -0.22 4.19 -21.52
N ARG A 124 0.00 5.51 -21.47
CA ARG A 124 -0.85 6.44 -20.72
C ARG A 124 -2.32 6.37 -21.11
N VAL A 125 -2.65 6.29 -22.40
CA VAL A 125 -4.03 6.40 -22.88
C VAL A 125 -4.84 5.19 -22.40
N GLU A 126 -4.30 4.01 -22.63
CA GLU A 126 -4.84 2.71 -22.23
C GLU A 126 -4.98 2.62 -20.71
N ILE A 127 -3.92 3.00 -19.98
CA ILE A 127 -3.92 2.98 -18.51
C ILE A 127 -5.00 3.93 -17.95
N LYS A 128 -5.13 5.15 -18.48
CA LYS A 128 -6.14 6.11 -17.97
C LYS A 128 -7.56 5.61 -18.19
N ASN A 129 -7.80 4.83 -19.23
CA ASN A 129 -9.08 4.18 -19.47
C ASN A 129 -9.28 3.01 -18.48
N ALA A 130 -8.28 2.14 -18.32
CA ALA A 130 -8.34 1.01 -17.40
C ALA A 130 -8.49 1.40 -15.92
N LEU A 131 -7.95 2.56 -15.51
CA LEU A 131 -8.11 3.08 -14.15
C LEU A 131 -9.56 3.49 -13.81
N LYS A 132 -10.41 3.68 -14.83
CA LYS A 132 -11.85 4.01 -14.68
C LYS A 132 -12.77 2.80 -14.80
N SER A 133 -12.24 1.63 -15.18
CA SER A 133 -13.02 0.42 -15.44
C SER A 133 -12.92 -0.59 -14.27
N ASN A 134 -13.21 -1.87 -14.52
CA ASN A 134 -13.13 -2.97 -13.55
C ASN A 134 -11.76 -3.70 -13.61
N LEU A 135 -11.61 -4.82 -12.91
CA LEU A 135 -10.37 -5.59 -12.85
C LEU A 135 -10.00 -6.29 -14.18
N ASN A 136 -10.98 -6.71 -14.99
CA ASN A 136 -10.72 -7.40 -16.26
C ASN A 136 -9.89 -6.53 -17.21
N GLU A 137 -10.34 -5.30 -17.42
CA GLU A 137 -9.65 -4.30 -18.23
C GLU A 137 -8.27 -3.97 -17.65
N LYS A 138 -8.14 -3.88 -16.31
CA LYS A 138 -6.83 -3.63 -15.67
C LYS A 138 -5.86 -4.78 -15.92
N MET A 139 -6.31 -6.02 -15.81
CA MET A 139 -5.50 -7.21 -16.06
C MET A 139 -5.03 -7.24 -17.52
N GLN A 140 -5.92 -6.99 -18.49
CA GLN A 140 -5.56 -6.93 -19.91
C GLN A 140 -4.48 -5.88 -20.19
N ILE A 141 -4.56 -4.69 -19.55
CA ILE A 141 -3.50 -3.69 -19.71
C ILE A 141 -2.20 -4.13 -19.04
N LEU A 142 -2.26 -4.72 -17.83
CA LEU A 142 -1.07 -5.23 -17.14
C LEU A 142 -0.34 -6.32 -17.94
N GLU A 143 -1.08 -7.18 -18.63
CA GLU A 143 -0.54 -8.25 -19.48
C GLU A 143 0.20 -7.72 -20.73
N ASN A 144 -0.15 -6.52 -21.20
CA ASN A 144 0.42 -5.93 -22.42
C ASN A 144 1.52 -4.88 -22.14
N ILE A 145 1.72 -4.50 -20.88
CA ILE A 145 2.79 -3.59 -20.49
C ILE A 145 4.12 -4.33 -20.57
N ASP A 146 5.12 -3.69 -21.18
CA ASP A 146 6.51 -4.12 -21.14
C ASP A 146 7.32 -3.05 -20.40
N LEU A 147 7.69 -3.34 -19.15
CA LEU A 147 8.42 -2.39 -18.30
C LEU A 147 9.80 -2.03 -18.86
N ASN A 148 10.39 -2.87 -19.72
CA ASN A 148 11.70 -2.61 -20.33
C ASN A 148 11.62 -1.58 -21.46
N LYS A 149 10.43 -1.31 -22.01
CA LYS A 149 10.21 -0.29 -23.04
C LYS A 149 9.88 1.09 -22.48
N ILE A 150 9.70 1.22 -21.17
CA ILE A 150 9.33 2.49 -20.54
C ILE A 150 10.56 3.39 -20.44
N SER A 151 10.52 4.51 -21.14
CA SER A 151 11.62 5.49 -21.13
C SER A 151 11.53 6.48 -19.97
N SER A 152 10.31 6.75 -19.46
CA SER A 152 10.07 7.72 -18.40
C SER A 152 8.75 7.49 -17.68
N PHE A 153 8.72 7.78 -16.37
CA PHE A 153 7.50 7.85 -15.56
C PHE A 153 6.94 9.27 -15.42
N GLY A 154 7.34 10.18 -16.32
CA GLY A 154 6.91 11.58 -16.35
C GLY A 154 7.80 12.54 -15.56
N LYS A 155 7.58 13.85 -15.78
CA LYS A 155 8.36 14.93 -15.13
C LYS A 155 8.20 14.90 -13.61
N ASN A 156 9.31 15.14 -12.91
CA ASN A 156 9.42 15.17 -11.44
C ASN A 156 9.07 13.84 -10.73
N THR A 157 9.03 12.72 -11.46
CA THR A 157 8.85 11.40 -10.86
C THR A 157 10.23 10.80 -10.59
N ASN A 158 10.47 10.37 -9.35
CA ASN A 158 11.66 9.59 -9.04
C ASN A 158 11.48 8.16 -9.57
N TYR A 159 12.31 7.79 -10.54
CA TYR A 159 12.30 6.48 -11.20
C TYR A 159 12.43 5.34 -10.18
N GLN A 160 13.36 5.45 -9.22
CA GLN A 160 13.59 4.42 -8.23
C GLN A 160 12.42 4.29 -7.25
N ASP A 161 11.72 5.38 -6.92
CA ASP A 161 10.53 5.33 -6.06
C ASP A 161 9.36 4.61 -6.75
N VAL A 162 9.23 4.76 -8.06
CA VAL A 162 8.24 4.02 -8.86
C VAL A 162 8.55 2.53 -8.85
N LEU A 163 9.78 2.13 -9.19
CA LEU A 163 10.16 0.72 -9.20
C LEU A 163 10.02 0.08 -7.81
N LYS A 164 10.47 0.77 -6.75
CA LYS A 164 10.29 0.35 -5.37
C LYS A 164 8.82 0.12 -5.04
N SER A 165 7.94 1.03 -5.47
CA SER A 165 6.52 0.93 -5.17
C SER A 165 5.84 -0.22 -5.92
N ILE A 166 6.18 -0.44 -7.18
CA ILE A 166 5.71 -1.60 -7.96
C ILE A 166 6.20 -2.90 -7.32
N ALA A 167 7.51 -3.01 -7.04
CA ALA A 167 8.10 -4.20 -6.40
C ALA A 167 7.43 -4.52 -5.06
N PHE A 168 7.13 -3.50 -4.25
CA PHE A 168 6.44 -3.68 -2.98
C PHE A 168 5.01 -4.20 -3.18
N GLN A 169 4.25 -3.64 -4.14
CA GLN A 169 2.89 -4.14 -4.45
C GLN A 169 2.90 -5.59 -4.95
N LEU A 170 3.85 -5.94 -5.83
CA LEU A 170 3.99 -7.30 -6.35
C LEU A 170 4.32 -8.29 -5.23
N GLY A 171 5.38 -8.02 -4.46
CA GLY A 171 5.82 -8.90 -3.39
C GLY A 171 4.75 -9.12 -2.32
N GLN A 172 4.04 -8.06 -1.90
CA GLN A 172 2.95 -8.21 -0.94
C GLN A 172 1.78 -9.04 -1.48
N SER A 173 1.35 -8.79 -2.72
CA SER A 173 0.16 -9.43 -3.27
C SER A 173 0.40 -10.90 -3.56
N ILE A 174 1.57 -11.22 -4.14
CA ILE A 174 1.96 -12.60 -4.44
C ILE A 174 2.14 -13.39 -3.15
N SER A 175 2.81 -12.83 -2.13
CA SER A 175 2.98 -13.52 -0.86
C SER A 175 1.64 -13.74 -0.13
N LEU A 176 0.74 -12.75 -0.21
CA LEU A 176 -0.58 -12.86 0.39
C LEU A 176 -1.44 -13.96 -0.26
N ASP A 177 -1.29 -14.19 -1.58
CA ASP A 177 -1.93 -15.31 -2.27
C ASP A 177 -1.50 -16.67 -1.69
N GLU A 178 -0.26 -16.77 -1.22
CA GLU A 178 0.28 -17.94 -0.51
C GLU A 178 -0.08 -17.98 1.00
N GLY A 179 -0.90 -17.03 1.47
CA GLY A 179 -1.28 -16.93 2.88
C GLY A 179 -0.21 -16.31 3.79
N LYS A 180 0.77 -15.60 3.23
CA LYS A 180 1.84 -14.93 3.98
C LYS A 180 1.68 -13.40 3.91
N GLU A 181 1.77 -12.75 5.05
CA GLU A 181 1.66 -11.29 5.15
C GLU A 181 3.05 -10.67 5.31
N LEU A 182 3.48 -9.87 4.33
CA LEU A 182 4.76 -9.16 4.35
C LEU A 182 4.50 -7.64 4.45
N TYR A 183 4.99 -7.01 5.51
CA TYR A 183 4.74 -5.61 5.84
C TYR A 183 5.96 -4.71 5.63
N THR A 184 7.17 -5.27 5.50
CA THR A 184 8.40 -4.51 5.36
C THR A 184 9.15 -4.82 4.07
N LYS A 185 9.99 -3.86 3.65
CA LYS A 185 10.90 -4.04 2.50
C LYS A 185 11.86 -5.21 2.73
N ASN A 186 12.30 -5.41 3.98
CA ASN A 186 13.20 -6.50 4.35
C ASN A 186 12.51 -7.86 4.16
N GLN A 187 11.29 -8.01 4.69
CA GLN A 187 10.49 -9.24 4.55
C GLN A 187 10.25 -9.61 3.07
N ILE A 188 9.94 -8.62 2.23
CA ILE A 188 9.78 -8.85 0.79
C ILE A 188 11.12 -9.22 0.14
N ALA A 189 12.20 -8.53 0.46
CA ALA A 189 13.51 -8.84 -0.13
C ALA A 189 14.05 -10.22 0.28
N GLU A 190 13.72 -10.69 1.49
CA GLU A 190 14.04 -12.04 1.95
C GLU A 190 13.23 -13.10 1.19
N SER A 191 11.93 -12.86 0.99
CA SER A 191 11.04 -13.77 0.28
C SER A 191 11.25 -13.75 -1.25
N PHE A 192 11.68 -12.61 -1.78
CA PHE A 192 11.86 -12.34 -3.21
C PHE A 192 13.21 -11.64 -3.45
N PRO A 193 14.34 -12.37 -3.39
CA PRO A 193 15.68 -11.78 -3.53
C PRO A 193 15.87 -10.96 -4.82
N GLU A 194 15.22 -11.35 -5.91
CA GLU A 194 15.25 -10.64 -7.19
C GLU A 194 14.61 -9.24 -7.13
N LEU A 195 13.71 -8.99 -6.17
CA LEU A 195 13.07 -7.68 -5.96
C LEU A 195 13.89 -6.74 -5.08
N LYS A 196 14.93 -7.24 -4.41
CA LYS A 196 15.74 -6.49 -3.44
C LYS A 196 16.29 -5.20 -4.04
N LYS A 197 16.87 -5.25 -5.24
CA LYS A 197 17.47 -4.07 -5.91
C LYS A 197 16.48 -2.89 -6.06
N TYR A 198 15.21 -3.19 -6.32
CA TYR A 198 14.15 -2.18 -6.42
C TYR A 198 13.73 -1.65 -5.05
N LEU A 199 13.53 -2.54 -4.08
CA LEU A 199 13.07 -2.19 -2.73
C LEU A 199 14.03 -1.25 -2.01
N PHE A 200 15.34 -1.40 -2.27
CA PHE A 200 16.41 -0.58 -1.70
C PHE A 200 16.91 0.52 -2.64
N ARG A 201 16.29 0.70 -3.81
CA ARG A 201 16.62 1.75 -4.78
C ARG A 201 18.09 1.72 -5.22
N GLU A 202 18.59 0.54 -5.53
CA GLU A 202 19.94 0.41 -6.07
C GLU A 202 20.05 1.18 -7.40
N GLU A 203 21.19 1.86 -7.60
CA GLU A 203 21.45 2.62 -8.82
C GLU A 203 21.49 1.69 -10.04
N LYS A 204 21.07 2.19 -11.21
CA LYS A 204 21.10 1.46 -12.50
C LYS A 204 20.30 0.15 -12.52
N SER A 205 19.26 0.03 -11.70
CA SER A 205 18.35 -1.12 -11.75
C SER A 205 17.61 -1.19 -13.10
N ASP A 206 17.77 -2.29 -13.84
CA ASP A 206 16.96 -2.66 -15.01
C ASP A 206 15.54 -3.10 -14.63
N CYS A 207 14.63 -3.20 -15.59
CA CYS A 207 13.27 -3.69 -15.35
C CYS A 207 13.09 -5.21 -15.49
N GLU A 208 14.14 -5.99 -15.78
CA GLU A 208 14.00 -7.38 -16.23
C GLU A 208 13.34 -8.28 -15.16
N ASN A 209 13.86 -8.25 -13.94
CA ASN A 209 13.28 -9.02 -12.84
C ASN A 209 11.91 -8.47 -12.42
N LEU A 210 11.72 -7.14 -12.49
CA LEU A 210 10.43 -6.53 -12.13
C LEU A 210 9.33 -6.94 -13.11
N GLU A 211 9.65 -6.99 -14.40
CA GLU A 211 8.79 -7.49 -15.48
C GLU A 211 8.39 -8.95 -15.24
N LYS A 212 9.36 -9.81 -14.92
CA LYS A 212 9.10 -11.21 -14.57
C LYS A 212 8.09 -11.34 -13.42
N TRP A 213 8.25 -10.53 -12.36
CA TRP A 213 7.33 -10.55 -11.22
C TRP A 213 5.97 -9.90 -11.53
N LEU A 214 5.91 -8.92 -12.43
CA LEU A 214 4.66 -8.37 -12.95
C LEU A 214 3.88 -9.46 -13.70
N MET A 215 4.53 -10.19 -14.61
CA MET A 215 3.89 -11.30 -15.32
C MET A 215 3.42 -12.39 -14.37
N LYS A 216 4.22 -12.70 -13.32
CA LYS A 216 3.78 -13.64 -12.29
C LYS A 216 2.53 -13.18 -11.55
N PHE A 217 2.45 -11.89 -11.22
CA PHE A 217 1.26 -11.30 -10.62
C PHE A 217 0.05 -11.41 -11.55
N VAL A 218 0.22 -11.19 -12.86
CA VAL A 218 -0.84 -11.35 -13.87
C VAL A 218 -1.32 -12.81 -13.95
N GLU A 219 -0.42 -13.79 -13.98
CA GLU A 219 -0.78 -15.22 -13.97
C GLU A 219 -1.63 -15.61 -12.75
N ILE A 220 -1.24 -15.12 -11.57
CA ILE A 220 -1.98 -15.36 -10.33
C ILE A 220 -3.35 -14.69 -10.44
N LEU A 221 -3.40 -13.45 -10.90
CA LEU A 221 -4.65 -12.72 -11.09
C LEU A 221 -5.61 -13.45 -12.04
N GLN A 222 -5.12 -13.96 -13.17
CA GLN A 222 -5.89 -14.79 -14.12
C GLN A 222 -6.46 -16.04 -13.45
N THR A 223 -5.70 -16.68 -12.56
CA THR A 223 -6.15 -17.87 -11.82
C THR A 223 -7.17 -17.54 -10.72
N ARG A 224 -7.04 -16.38 -10.09
CA ARG A 224 -7.91 -15.91 -9.01
C ARG A 224 -9.25 -15.40 -9.51
N MET A 225 -9.25 -14.62 -10.59
CA MET A 225 -10.42 -13.90 -11.08
C MET A 225 -11.70 -14.74 -11.27
N PRO A 226 -11.64 -15.99 -11.77
CA PRO A 226 -12.83 -16.84 -11.85
C PRO A 226 -13.48 -17.18 -10.50
N LYS A 227 -12.74 -17.02 -9.40
CA LYS A 227 -13.19 -17.32 -8.02
C LYS A 227 -13.60 -16.05 -7.26
N MET A 228 -13.32 -14.87 -7.81
CA MET A 228 -13.64 -13.59 -7.18
C MET A 228 -15.13 -13.27 -7.27
N GLN A 229 -15.68 -12.69 -6.21
CA GLN A 229 -17.07 -12.22 -6.21
C GLN A 229 -17.23 -10.79 -6.72
N ARG A 230 -16.17 -9.98 -6.64
CA ARG A 230 -16.18 -8.55 -6.98
C ARG A 230 -14.98 -8.21 -7.86
N PHE A 231 -15.23 -7.39 -8.88
CA PHE A 231 -14.22 -6.92 -9.84
C PHE A 231 -13.95 -5.40 -9.74
N SER A 232 -14.53 -4.76 -8.74
CA SER A 232 -14.33 -3.34 -8.42
C SER A 232 -13.95 -3.22 -6.95
N GLU A 233 -13.15 -2.20 -6.59
CA GLU A 233 -12.78 -1.94 -5.20
C GLU A 233 -14.01 -1.68 -4.32
N TYR A 234 -13.92 -2.10 -3.07
CA TYR A 234 -14.96 -1.97 -2.05
C TYR A 234 -14.34 -1.68 -0.69
N LYS A 235 -15.18 -1.29 0.28
CA LYS A 235 -14.74 -1.17 1.66
C LYS A 235 -14.75 -2.52 2.34
N TYR A 236 -13.71 -2.81 3.09
CA TYR A 236 -13.55 -4.08 3.82
C TYR A 236 -14.75 -4.35 4.75
N GLU A 237 -15.27 -3.30 5.37
CA GLU A 237 -16.38 -3.31 6.33
C GLU A 237 -17.75 -3.59 5.67
N GLU A 238 -17.88 -3.48 4.35
CA GLU A 238 -19.13 -3.84 3.66
C GLU A 238 -19.37 -5.35 3.67
N ILE A 239 -18.31 -6.14 3.79
CA ILE A 239 -18.35 -7.61 3.71
C ILE A 239 -18.09 -8.21 5.09
N ASN A 240 -17.25 -7.55 5.90
CA ASN A 240 -16.89 -8.01 7.23
C ASN A 240 -17.62 -7.16 8.27
N LYS A 241 -18.54 -7.78 9.01
CA LYS A 241 -19.25 -7.14 10.11
C LYS A 241 -18.45 -7.28 11.40
N PHE A 242 -18.32 -6.19 12.13
CA PHE A 242 -17.71 -6.10 13.45
C PHE A 242 -18.73 -5.64 14.48
#